data_AF-A0A2E8RWK5-F1
#
_entry.id   AF-A0A2E8RWK5-F1
#
_cell.length_a   1.000
_cell.length_b   1.000
_cell.length_c   1.000
_cell.angle_alpha   90.00
_cell.angle_beta   90.00
_cell.angle_gamma   90.00
#
_symmetry.space_group_name_H-M   'P 1'
#
loop_
_entity.id
_entity.type
_entity.pdbx_description
1 polymer ?
#
loop_
_entity_poly.entity_id
_entity_poly.type
_entity_poly.pdbx_seq_one_letter_code
_entity_poly.pdbx_strand_id
1 'polypeptide(L)'
;MCNSMKKSAFGAVLVLVCGLGFLSCGETKQDTSEGEDAGVQEDVSGLDVATADLHNGADSEPQDTVNTDTPSLEDTTLDSGPEPTPTTPTWWQCRKAFLEQSLDDAMKGVCDELHTTPSTEILYGIRWVFIDVVEDEQAWINERLAAIEKFYAPTKMRFHTSSVVSILNPVVEIGASETETFTVEELTTDIAQHLELDTMEADEVLAALKSRLTDDGVDPAFIQDLSLNTAFSPQDFYPLMARARSTELHIIIFDQIKPGAGLNGSSSPPGHDPSVHKVSVVNMRSDDSISVGTLPHELGHFFGQAHPHAEKTNNAAEVEFKFTNHMNKNNPFKEEVIAAAESALGPSLEGSFTDFPAYNLPTDDLVQWQKVRYAHTKFAVDWLYTYRNTDLGMENFESLRDFIDAGLGDETIYRKNHTQKSPPKNNCMLDESIDRVTCTLGDPPQTLQGDHQLLDGSILLEDGYSVNIMSYIGKTLSPTFEDPRMAFIPEQIEVMNLHADTPVRQMLRNYLK
;
A
#
# COMPACT_ATOMS: atom_id res chain seq x y z
N MET A 1 -18.57 30.44 57.44
CA MET A 1 -19.81 29.79 56.95
C MET A 1 -19.57 28.28 57.00
N CYS A 2 -20.46 27.58 57.70
CA CYS A 2 -20.49 26.14 58.06
C CYS A 2 -20.27 25.20 56.84
N ASN A 3 -19.85 23.93 56.92
CA ASN A 3 -19.43 22.94 57.93
C ASN A 3 -18.71 21.82 57.10
N SER A 4 -17.54 21.27 57.45
CA SER A 4 -17.31 20.14 58.38
C SER A 4 -18.00 18.82 57.95
N MET A 5 -17.44 17.59 58.01
CA MET A 5 -16.15 16.99 58.41
C MET A 5 -16.26 15.45 58.19
N LYS A 6 -15.11 14.80 57.97
CA LYS A 6 -14.59 13.54 58.58
C LYS A 6 -15.43 12.24 58.57
N LYS A 7 -14.73 11.11 58.38
CA LYS A 7 -14.35 10.22 59.49
C LYS A 7 -13.31 9.15 59.09
N SER A 8 -12.33 8.99 59.99
CA SER A 8 -11.48 7.82 60.18
C SER A 8 -11.79 7.26 61.58
N ALA A 9 -11.58 5.96 61.82
CA ALA A 9 -10.82 5.40 62.96
C ALA A 9 -11.17 3.93 63.32
N PHE A 10 -10.18 3.29 63.96
CA PHE A 10 -10.14 2.03 64.75
C PHE A 10 -9.96 0.70 63.97
N GLY A 11 -9.08 -0.23 64.34
CA GLY A 11 -8.11 -0.34 65.45
C GLY A 11 -7.63 -1.78 65.66
N ALA A 12 -6.30 -1.96 65.82
CA ALA A 12 -5.54 -2.87 66.72
C ALA A 12 -5.66 -4.43 66.75
N VAL A 13 -4.48 -5.06 66.56
CA VAL A 13 -3.77 -6.09 67.39
C VAL A 13 -4.31 -7.55 67.38
N LEU A 14 -3.62 -8.50 66.70
CA LEU A 14 -2.51 -9.41 67.13
C LEU A 14 -2.97 -10.63 67.97
N VAL A 15 -2.64 -11.87 67.54
CA VAL A 15 -1.98 -12.97 68.31
C VAL A 15 -2.20 -14.38 67.69
N LEU A 16 -1.06 -15.09 67.49
CA LEU A 16 -0.75 -16.55 67.46
C LEU A 16 -1.59 -17.55 66.62
N VAL A 17 -1.14 -18.72 66.15
CA VAL A 17 0.12 -19.47 65.84
C VAL A 17 -0.36 -20.92 65.51
N CYS A 18 0.47 -21.71 64.80
CA CYS A 18 0.31 -23.13 64.40
C CYS A 18 -0.43 -23.33 63.06
N GLY A 19 0.05 -24.09 62.07
CA GLY A 19 1.14 -25.06 62.00
C GLY A 19 0.72 -26.18 61.03
N LEU A 20 1.69 -26.79 60.33
CA LEU A 20 1.58 -27.97 59.43
C LEU A 20 1.00 -27.64 58.04
N GLY A 21 1.58 -28.00 56.89
CA GLY A 21 2.59 -29.01 56.59
C GLY A 21 1.96 -30.17 55.81
N PHE A 22 2.42 -30.37 54.56
CA PHE A 22 2.27 -31.53 53.66
C PHE A 22 1.11 -31.58 52.63
N LEU A 23 1.53 -31.40 51.36
CA LEU A 23 1.42 -32.33 50.21
C LEU A 23 0.09 -33.08 49.95
N SER A 24 -0.51 -32.88 48.77
CA SER A 24 -0.61 -33.93 47.74
C SER A 24 -1.37 -33.45 46.49
N CYS A 25 -0.84 -33.85 45.33
CA CYS A 25 -1.40 -33.75 43.97
C CYS A 25 -2.72 -34.54 43.80
N GLY A 26 -3.47 -34.23 42.73
CA GLY A 26 -4.28 -35.22 42.00
C GLY A 26 -5.68 -34.83 41.54
N GLU A 27 -5.75 -34.14 40.41
CA GLU A 27 -6.67 -34.33 39.25
C GLU A 27 -8.20 -34.60 39.37
N THR A 28 -8.93 -33.72 38.66
CA THR A 28 -10.03 -33.92 37.68
C THR A 28 -11.51 -34.06 38.07
N LYS A 29 -12.28 -33.07 37.55
CA LYS A 29 -13.64 -33.04 36.92
C LYS A 29 -14.84 -33.60 37.74
N GLN A 30 -16.02 -32.97 37.81
CA GLN A 30 -16.85 -32.39 36.74
C GLN A 30 -18.10 -31.68 37.34
N ASP A 31 -18.61 -30.63 36.67
CA ASP A 31 -20.02 -30.15 36.53
C ASP A 31 -20.89 -29.84 37.80
N THR A 32 -21.77 -28.84 37.88
CA THR A 32 -22.51 -27.95 36.95
C THR A 32 -23.16 -26.82 37.79
N SER A 33 -23.42 -25.64 37.20
CA SER A 33 -24.77 -25.00 37.08
C SER A 33 -24.74 -23.46 37.06
N GLU A 34 -25.30 -22.88 35.98
CA GLU A 34 -26.23 -21.71 35.89
C GLU A 34 -25.82 -20.37 36.56
N GLY A 35 -25.94 -19.17 35.99
CA GLY A 35 -26.58 -18.54 34.81
C GLY A 35 -26.54 -17.02 35.12
N GLU A 36 -26.08 -16.13 34.25
CA GLU A 36 -26.83 -15.17 33.40
C GLU A 36 -25.91 -13.93 33.35
N ASP A 37 -25.39 -13.51 32.20
CA ASP A 37 -25.99 -12.67 31.15
C ASP A 37 -25.66 -11.16 31.32
N ALA A 38 -24.72 -10.69 30.50
CA ALA A 38 -24.51 -9.29 30.13
C ALA A 38 -23.63 -9.26 28.87
N GLY A 39 -24.29 -9.20 27.71
CA GLY A 39 -23.66 -9.07 26.41
C GLY A 39 -22.88 -7.77 26.23
N VAL A 40 -21.78 -7.86 25.48
CA VAL A 40 -21.14 -6.72 24.82
C VAL A 40 -20.96 -7.12 23.37
N GLN A 41 -21.61 -6.35 22.50
CA GLN A 41 -21.58 -6.48 21.04
C GLN A 41 -20.16 -6.36 20.49
N GLU A 42 -19.94 -7.09 19.41
CA GLU A 42 -18.86 -6.88 18.45
C GLU A 42 -18.85 -5.42 17.97
N ASP A 43 -17.66 -4.83 17.91
CA ASP A 43 -17.41 -3.67 17.07
C ASP A 43 -16.06 -3.89 16.38
N VAL A 44 -16.14 -4.30 15.11
CA VAL A 44 -15.03 -4.38 14.16
C VAL A 44 -15.07 -3.08 13.37
N SER A 45 -14.54 -2.02 13.97
CA SER A 45 -14.27 -0.75 13.30
C SER A 45 -13.18 -0.02 14.11
N GLY A 46 -12.13 0.45 13.46
CA GLY A 46 -10.97 1.00 14.18
C GLY A 46 -9.87 1.56 13.27
N LEU A 47 -10.26 2.29 12.22
CA LEU A 47 -9.41 3.26 11.55
C LEU A 47 -9.82 4.63 12.08
N ASP A 48 -9.17 5.08 13.15
CA ASP A 48 -9.31 6.44 13.64
C ASP A 48 -8.21 7.32 13.00
N VAL A 49 -8.59 8.16 12.04
CA VAL A 49 -7.75 9.28 11.60
C VAL A 49 -8.51 10.60 11.70
N ALA A 50 -8.05 11.39 12.66
CA ALA A 50 -8.57 12.71 13.00
C ALA A 50 -8.49 13.72 11.83
N THR A 51 -9.62 14.39 11.63
CA THR A 51 -9.81 15.64 10.89
C THR A 51 -9.11 16.81 11.61
N ALA A 52 -8.57 17.76 10.84
CA ALA A 52 -8.12 19.03 11.37
C ALA A 52 -8.61 20.17 10.47
N ASP A 53 -9.55 20.93 11.03
CA ASP A 53 -9.97 22.27 10.63
C ASP A 53 -8.78 23.23 10.50
N LEU A 54 -8.79 24.09 9.48
CA LEU A 54 -8.38 25.50 9.65
C LEU A 54 -9.21 26.42 8.74
N HIS A 55 -9.81 27.42 9.40
CA HIS A 55 -10.66 28.46 8.86
C HIS A 55 -9.84 29.70 8.44
N ASN A 56 -10.14 30.20 7.24
CA ASN A 56 -10.24 31.57 6.71
C ASN A 56 -9.53 32.79 7.35
N GLY A 57 -8.99 33.61 6.43
CA GLY A 57 -9.03 35.09 6.42
C GLY A 57 -7.67 35.75 6.13
N ALA A 58 -7.50 36.74 5.27
CA ALA A 58 -8.40 37.49 4.39
C ALA A 58 -7.56 38.39 3.43
N ASP A 59 -8.16 38.72 2.28
CA ASP A 59 -8.08 39.95 1.48
C ASP A 59 -6.75 40.46 0.87
N SER A 60 -6.67 40.45 -0.47
CA SER A 60 -6.71 41.69 -1.28
C SER A 60 -6.77 41.40 -2.80
N GLU A 61 -7.90 41.76 -3.41
CA GLU A 61 -8.12 42.02 -4.83
C GLU A 61 -7.65 43.45 -5.22
N PRO A 62 -7.74 43.91 -6.50
CA PRO A 62 -7.65 43.22 -7.80
C PRO A 62 -6.77 44.02 -8.81
N GLN A 63 -6.70 43.54 -10.07
CA GLN A 63 -6.52 44.25 -11.37
C GLN A 63 -5.65 43.41 -12.34
N ASP A 64 -5.85 43.29 -13.65
CA ASP A 64 -6.87 43.69 -14.63
C ASP A 64 -6.49 43.00 -15.98
N THR A 65 -7.48 42.81 -16.86
CA THR A 65 -7.40 42.74 -18.35
C THR A 65 -6.90 41.50 -19.14
N VAL A 66 -7.87 40.76 -19.72
CA VAL A 66 -8.23 40.61 -21.16
C VAL A 66 -7.18 40.19 -22.22
N ASN A 67 -7.40 39.02 -22.87
CA ASN A 67 -7.67 38.78 -24.33
C ASN A 67 -7.52 37.27 -24.67
N THR A 68 -8.61 36.55 -25.00
CA THR A 68 -9.01 36.09 -26.35
C THR A 68 -7.90 35.47 -27.21
N ASP A 69 -7.99 34.15 -27.47
CA ASP A 69 -8.09 33.61 -28.83
C ASP A 69 -8.39 32.11 -28.79
N THR A 70 -9.55 31.74 -29.34
CA THR A 70 -10.02 30.37 -29.53
C THR A 70 -9.57 29.86 -30.90
N PRO A 71 -8.89 28.71 -31.01
CA PRO A 71 -8.83 27.94 -32.23
C PRO A 71 -9.78 26.74 -32.15
N SER A 72 -10.75 26.74 -33.08
CA SER A 72 -11.55 25.61 -33.51
C SER A 72 -10.67 24.42 -33.91
N LEU A 73 -10.89 23.25 -33.30
CA LEU A 73 -10.33 21.97 -33.78
C LEU A 73 -11.41 21.17 -34.50
N GLU A 74 -11.10 20.88 -35.77
CA GLU A 74 -11.89 20.10 -36.69
C GLU A 74 -11.82 18.59 -36.34
N ASP A 75 -13.00 17.99 -36.33
CA ASP A 75 -13.37 16.62 -36.70
C ASP A 75 -12.25 15.68 -37.19
N THR A 76 -11.80 14.76 -36.33
CA THR A 76 -11.07 13.55 -36.74
C THR A 76 -11.92 12.32 -36.49
N THR A 77 -12.42 11.75 -37.58
CA THR A 77 -13.11 10.47 -37.68
C THR A 77 -12.28 9.33 -37.07
N LEU A 78 -12.87 8.60 -36.13
CA LEU A 78 -12.37 7.34 -35.57
C LEU A 78 -12.21 6.28 -36.68
N ASP A 79 -10.97 5.91 -36.95
CA ASP A 79 -10.62 4.71 -37.73
C ASP A 79 -10.92 3.47 -36.88
N SER A 80 -11.85 2.64 -37.34
CA SER A 80 -12.21 1.38 -36.71
C SER A 80 -11.04 0.41 -36.81
N GLY A 81 -10.30 0.25 -35.70
CA GLY A 81 -9.11 -0.59 -35.61
C GLY A 81 -9.34 -2.08 -35.93
N PRO A 82 -8.24 -2.83 -36.17
CA PRO A 82 -8.30 -4.25 -36.51
C PRO A 82 -8.83 -5.10 -35.34
N GLU A 83 -9.49 -6.23 -35.65
CA GLU A 83 -9.95 -7.23 -34.67
C GLU A 83 -8.83 -7.58 -33.66
N PRO A 84 -9.14 -7.69 -32.36
CA PRO A 84 -8.13 -8.00 -31.35
C PRO A 84 -7.56 -9.41 -31.59
N THR A 85 -6.24 -9.47 -31.81
CA THR A 85 -5.44 -10.69 -31.78
C THR A 85 -5.80 -11.51 -30.53
N PRO A 86 -5.85 -12.86 -30.58
CA PRO A 86 -6.10 -13.67 -29.39
C PRO A 86 -5.15 -13.26 -28.29
N THR A 87 -5.70 -12.71 -27.20
CA THR A 87 -4.90 -12.12 -26.15
C THR A 87 -4.20 -13.24 -25.38
N THR A 88 -2.86 -13.25 -25.38
CA THR A 88 -2.02 -14.19 -24.63
C THR A 88 -2.50 -14.38 -23.19
N PRO A 89 -2.65 -15.60 -22.65
CA PRO A 89 -3.19 -15.77 -21.30
C PRO A 89 -2.28 -15.15 -20.24
N THR A 90 -2.89 -14.55 -19.22
CA THR A 90 -2.16 -14.14 -18.03
C THR A 90 -1.78 -15.37 -17.18
N TRP A 91 -0.82 -15.20 -16.28
CA TRP A 91 -0.43 -16.28 -15.37
C TRP A 91 -1.62 -16.80 -14.57
N TRP A 92 -2.51 -15.91 -14.13
CA TRP A 92 -3.72 -16.29 -13.39
C TRP A 92 -4.70 -17.09 -14.23
N GLN A 93 -4.91 -16.72 -15.49
CA GLN A 93 -5.74 -17.50 -16.42
C GLN A 93 -5.18 -18.91 -16.63
N CYS A 94 -3.86 -19.04 -16.79
CA CYS A 94 -3.19 -20.33 -16.86
C CYS A 94 -3.34 -21.14 -15.55
N ARG A 95 -3.17 -20.50 -14.40
CA ARG A 95 -3.32 -21.13 -13.07
C ARG A 95 -4.73 -21.66 -12.85
N LYS A 96 -5.75 -20.86 -13.17
CA LYS A 96 -7.17 -21.23 -13.05
C LYS A 96 -7.47 -22.46 -13.92
N ALA A 97 -7.12 -22.40 -15.20
CA ALA A 97 -7.34 -23.52 -16.12
C ALA A 97 -6.57 -24.79 -15.71
N PHE A 98 -5.37 -24.65 -15.14
CA PHE A 98 -4.62 -25.78 -14.58
C PHE A 98 -5.35 -26.43 -13.41
N LEU A 99 -5.84 -25.63 -12.45
CA LEU A 99 -6.59 -26.12 -11.29
C LEU A 99 -7.91 -26.78 -11.68
N GLU A 100 -8.59 -26.24 -12.69
CA GLU A 100 -9.83 -26.77 -13.25
C GLU A 100 -9.63 -27.98 -14.17
N GLN A 101 -8.36 -28.35 -14.45
CA GLN A 101 -8.00 -29.40 -15.40
C GLN A 101 -8.59 -29.16 -16.81
N SER A 102 -8.65 -27.89 -17.22
CA SER A 102 -9.25 -27.43 -18.47
C SER A 102 -8.24 -26.95 -19.52
N LEU A 103 -6.94 -27.00 -19.22
CA LEU A 103 -5.88 -26.71 -20.19
C LEU A 103 -5.81 -27.78 -21.28
N ASP A 104 -6.05 -27.39 -22.54
CA ASP A 104 -5.67 -28.21 -23.69
C ASP A 104 -4.15 -28.13 -23.97
N ASP A 105 -3.64 -29.01 -24.84
CA ASP A 105 -2.21 -29.11 -25.13
C ASP A 105 -1.62 -27.80 -25.71
N ALA A 106 -2.40 -27.05 -26.49
CA ALA A 106 -1.94 -25.82 -27.12
C ALA A 106 -1.82 -24.70 -26.07
N MET A 107 -2.86 -24.50 -25.26
CA MET A 107 -2.88 -23.53 -24.17
C MET A 107 -1.83 -23.88 -23.12
N LYS A 108 -1.64 -25.17 -22.81
CA LYS A 108 -0.58 -25.62 -21.90
C LYS A 108 0.80 -25.24 -22.43
N GLY A 109 1.06 -25.43 -23.73
CA GLY A 109 2.32 -25.02 -24.34
C GLY A 109 2.61 -23.52 -24.16
N VAL A 110 1.60 -22.68 -24.40
CA VAL A 110 1.71 -21.22 -24.19
C VAL A 110 1.93 -20.88 -22.72
N CYS A 111 1.19 -21.49 -21.80
CA CYS A 111 1.35 -21.27 -20.36
C CYS A 111 2.73 -21.72 -19.85
N ASP A 112 3.23 -22.87 -20.31
CA ASP A 112 4.56 -23.38 -19.96
C ASP A 112 5.67 -22.44 -20.43
N GLU A 113 5.56 -21.92 -21.65
CA GLU A 113 6.53 -20.98 -22.22
C GLU A 113 6.58 -19.67 -21.44
N LEU A 114 5.43 -19.14 -21.02
CA LEU A 114 5.35 -17.78 -20.52
C LEU A 114 5.39 -17.65 -18.99
N HIS A 115 4.94 -18.68 -18.26
CA HIS A 115 4.57 -18.57 -16.85
C HIS A 115 5.18 -19.64 -15.93
N THR A 116 6.21 -20.35 -16.39
CA THR A 116 7.01 -21.27 -15.55
C THR A 116 8.30 -20.64 -15.05
N THR A 117 8.71 -19.52 -15.63
CA THR A 117 9.89 -18.75 -15.25
C THR A 117 9.55 -17.27 -15.13
N PRO A 118 10.26 -16.51 -14.27
CA PRO A 118 10.00 -15.09 -14.12
C PRO A 118 10.32 -14.34 -15.42
N SER A 119 9.49 -13.36 -15.75
CA SER A 119 9.77 -12.47 -16.89
C SER A 119 10.94 -11.55 -16.55
N THR A 120 11.87 -11.37 -17.50
CA THR A 120 12.99 -10.42 -17.38
C THR A 120 12.57 -8.96 -17.60
N GLU A 121 11.44 -8.77 -18.28
CA GLU A 121 10.80 -7.47 -18.52
C GLU A 121 9.28 -7.65 -18.58
N ILE A 122 8.54 -6.67 -18.06
CA ILE A 122 7.08 -6.65 -18.04
C ILE A 122 6.60 -5.30 -18.53
N LEU A 123 5.74 -5.28 -19.56
CA LEU A 123 5.02 -4.09 -19.98
C LEU A 123 3.59 -4.14 -19.45
N TYR A 124 3.30 -3.31 -18.46
CA TYR A 124 1.96 -3.18 -17.88
C TYR A 124 1.11 -2.18 -18.68
N GLY A 125 -0.12 -2.56 -18.97
CA GLY A 125 -1.15 -1.66 -19.46
C GLY A 125 -1.80 -0.90 -18.31
N ILE A 126 -1.83 0.43 -18.41
CA ILE A 126 -2.52 1.32 -17.47
C ILE A 126 -3.88 1.68 -18.03
N ARG A 127 -4.92 1.49 -17.22
CA ARG A 127 -6.24 2.09 -17.40
C ARG A 127 -6.32 3.35 -16.54
N TRP A 128 -6.40 4.49 -17.21
CA TRP A 128 -6.62 5.78 -16.56
C TRP A 128 -8.12 6.02 -16.44
N VAL A 129 -8.60 6.25 -15.22
CA VAL A 129 -10.01 6.48 -14.94
C VAL A 129 -10.18 7.87 -14.33
N PHE A 130 -10.66 8.82 -15.12
CA PHE A 130 -10.94 10.18 -14.68
C PHE A 130 -12.37 10.25 -14.14
N ILE A 131 -12.52 10.68 -12.90
CA ILE A 131 -13.82 10.79 -12.23
C ILE A 131 -14.10 12.28 -12.01
N ASP A 132 -15.09 12.79 -12.74
CA ASP A 132 -15.50 14.20 -12.72
C ASP A 132 -14.35 15.20 -12.95
N VAL A 133 -13.35 14.80 -13.75
CA VAL A 133 -12.25 15.66 -14.19
C VAL A 133 -12.52 16.10 -15.63
N VAL A 134 -12.43 17.41 -15.88
CA VAL A 134 -12.78 18.03 -17.16
C VAL A 134 -11.61 18.69 -17.89
N GLU A 135 -10.41 18.65 -17.31
CA GLU A 135 -9.20 19.30 -17.85
C GLU A 135 -8.27 18.29 -18.55
N ASP A 136 -7.30 18.80 -19.34
CA ASP A 136 -6.47 18.09 -20.34
C ASP A 136 -5.87 16.74 -19.87
N GLU A 137 -6.69 15.69 -19.94
CA GLU A 137 -6.37 14.33 -19.50
C GLU A 137 -5.11 13.80 -20.19
N GLN A 138 -4.92 14.13 -21.46
CA GLN A 138 -3.82 13.59 -22.25
C GLN A 138 -2.48 14.22 -21.86
N ALA A 139 -2.44 15.54 -21.62
CA ALA A 139 -1.25 16.19 -21.09
C ALA A 139 -0.87 15.63 -19.72
N TRP A 140 -1.87 15.48 -18.84
CA TRP A 140 -1.69 14.89 -17.51
C TRP A 140 -1.11 13.47 -17.59
N ILE A 141 -1.72 12.59 -18.41
CA ILE A 141 -1.23 11.23 -18.65
C ILE A 141 0.21 11.24 -19.14
N ASN A 142 0.52 12.05 -20.15
CA ASN A 142 1.84 12.03 -20.80
C ASN A 142 2.97 12.41 -19.82
N GLU A 143 2.76 13.44 -19.01
CA GLU A 143 3.74 13.88 -18.02
C GLU A 143 3.97 12.81 -16.95
N ARG A 144 2.89 12.24 -16.39
CA ARG A 144 2.97 11.22 -15.35
C ARG A 144 3.52 9.89 -15.89
N LEU A 145 3.19 9.52 -17.13
CA LEU A 145 3.74 8.34 -17.79
C LEU A 145 5.25 8.47 -18.02
N ALA A 146 5.72 9.63 -18.49
CA ALA A 146 7.15 9.89 -18.65
C ALA A 146 7.91 9.80 -17.33
N ALA A 147 7.29 10.26 -16.23
CA ALA A 147 7.87 10.16 -14.91
C ALA A 147 7.99 8.72 -14.42
N ILE A 148 6.90 7.93 -14.45
CA ILE A 148 6.97 6.54 -13.99
C ILE A 148 7.99 5.73 -14.80
N GLU A 149 8.09 5.96 -16.11
CA GLU A 149 9.09 5.32 -16.96
C GLU A 149 10.53 5.64 -16.52
N LYS A 150 10.80 6.89 -16.12
CA LYS A 150 12.11 7.30 -15.59
C LYS A 150 12.40 6.66 -14.23
N PHE A 151 11.44 6.69 -13.30
CA PHE A 151 11.63 6.17 -11.93
C PHE A 151 11.75 4.64 -11.88
N TYR A 152 11.05 3.94 -12.78
CA TYR A 152 11.01 2.49 -12.84
C TYR A 152 12.01 1.89 -13.83
N ALA A 153 12.78 2.69 -14.57
CA ALA A 153 13.82 2.20 -15.48
C ALA A 153 14.83 1.22 -14.84
N PRO A 154 15.20 1.32 -13.54
CA PRO A 154 16.07 0.33 -12.90
C PRO A 154 15.38 -1.01 -12.58
N THR A 155 14.06 -1.07 -12.67
CA THR A 155 13.25 -2.26 -12.42
C THR A 155 13.04 -3.07 -13.70
N LYS A 156 12.38 -4.22 -13.61
CA LYS A 156 11.93 -4.97 -14.80
C LYS A 156 10.63 -4.45 -15.43
N MET A 157 10.09 -3.33 -14.94
CA MET A 157 8.74 -2.87 -15.22
C MET A 157 8.73 -1.68 -16.18
N ARG A 158 7.84 -1.76 -17.17
CA ARG A 158 7.51 -0.72 -18.15
C ARG A 158 6.00 -0.51 -18.15
N PHE A 159 5.57 0.66 -18.60
CA PHE A 159 4.17 1.08 -18.57
C PHE A 159 3.75 1.71 -19.90
N HIS A 160 2.51 1.48 -20.29
CA HIS A 160 1.86 2.23 -21.37
C HIS A 160 0.40 2.48 -21.04
N THR A 161 -0.19 3.48 -21.68
CA THR A 161 -1.64 3.67 -21.67
C THR A 161 -2.29 2.55 -22.48
N SER A 162 -3.15 1.77 -21.81
CA SER A 162 -3.98 0.73 -22.44
C SER A 162 -5.39 1.26 -22.70
N SER A 163 -5.96 2.00 -21.75
CA SER A 163 -7.26 2.65 -21.92
C SER A 163 -7.38 3.93 -21.08
N VAL A 164 -8.28 4.82 -21.53
CA VAL A 164 -8.65 6.05 -20.83
C VAL A 164 -10.18 6.08 -20.76
N VAL A 165 -10.73 6.29 -19.58
CA VAL A 165 -12.18 6.38 -19.36
C VAL A 165 -12.47 7.56 -18.46
N SER A 166 -13.45 8.36 -18.86
CA SER A 166 -13.94 9.50 -18.09
C SER A 166 -15.37 9.20 -17.63
N ILE A 167 -15.59 9.23 -16.32
CA ILE A 167 -16.89 9.04 -15.68
C ILE A 167 -17.36 10.42 -15.21
N LEU A 168 -18.41 10.92 -15.87
CA LEU A 168 -18.97 12.24 -15.60
C LEU A 168 -20.20 12.09 -14.71
N ASN A 169 -20.35 12.98 -13.72
CA ASN A 169 -21.43 12.93 -12.73
C ASN A 169 -21.53 11.55 -12.02
N PRO A 170 -20.44 11.08 -11.38
CA PRO A 170 -20.46 9.80 -10.68
C PRO A 170 -21.51 9.81 -9.57
N VAL A 171 -22.18 8.67 -9.36
CA VAL A 171 -23.01 8.46 -8.17
C VAL A 171 -22.13 8.36 -6.93
N VAL A 172 -20.97 7.71 -7.06
CA VAL A 172 -19.93 7.74 -6.03
C VAL A 172 -19.26 9.12 -6.03
N GLU A 173 -19.77 10.04 -5.22
CA GLU A 173 -19.13 11.33 -5.00
C GLU A 173 -17.87 11.17 -4.16
N ILE A 174 -16.75 11.74 -4.62
CA ILE A 174 -15.49 11.63 -3.90
C ILE A 174 -15.53 12.52 -2.67
N GLY A 175 -15.46 11.86 -1.52
CA GLY A 175 -15.60 12.50 -0.23
C GLY A 175 -16.98 12.41 0.41
N ALA A 176 -17.84 11.55 -0.11
CA ALA A 176 -18.69 10.73 0.73
C ALA A 176 -17.87 10.20 1.94
N SER A 177 -18.43 10.25 3.15
CA SER A 177 -17.68 9.82 4.34
C SER A 177 -17.29 8.34 4.23
N GLU A 178 -16.26 7.89 4.97
CA GLU A 178 -15.89 6.46 4.98
C GLU A 178 -17.04 5.53 5.41
N THR A 179 -18.08 6.09 6.03
CA THR A 179 -19.29 5.41 6.48
C THR A 179 -20.42 5.39 5.47
N GLU A 180 -20.33 6.18 4.40
CA GLU A 180 -21.36 6.25 3.37
C GLU A 180 -21.21 5.05 2.42
N THR A 181 -22.34 4.43 2.11
CA THR A 181 -22.38 3.27 1.21
C THR A 181 -23.49 3.45 0.18
N PHE A 182 -23.23 2.94 -1.02
CA PHE A 182 -24.12 3.03 -2.16
C PHE A 182 -24.44 1.61 -2.63
N THR A 183 -25.72 1.33 -2.86
CA THR A 183 -26.17 0.04 -3.36
C THR A 183 -25.75 -0.16 -4.82
N VAL A 184 -25.61 -1.41 -5.27
CA VAL A 184 -25.34 -1.72 -6.68
C VAL A 184 -26.41 -1.12 -7.61
N GLU A 185 -27.67 -1.05 -7.17
CA GLU A 185 -28.74 -0.38 -7.92
C GLU A 185 -28.43 1.11 -8.15
N GLU A 186 -28.06 1.84 -7.09
CA GLU A 186 -27.66 3.25 -7.19
C GLU A 186 -26.43 3.42 -8.07
N LEU A 187 -25.46 2.49 -7.97
CA LEU A 187 -24.21 2.50 -8.70
C LEU A 187 -24.30 2.03 -10.16
N THR A 188 -25.49 1.67 -10.65
CA THR A 188 -25.69 1.05 -11.97
C THR A 188 -25.00 1.83 -13.10
N THR A 189 -25.14 3.17 -13.09
CA THR A 189 -24.57 4.03 -14.14
C THR A 189 -23.05 4.09 -14.07
N ASP A 190 -22.47 4.11 -12.87
CA ASP A 190 -21.01 4.12 -12.68
C ASP A 190 -20.41 2.76 -13.08
N ILE A 191 -21.05 1.65 -12.67
CA ILE A 191 -20.63 0.29 -13.03
C ILE A 191 -20.66 0.11 -14.55
N ALA A 192 -21.73 0.53 -15.21
CA ALA A 192 -21.86 0.44 -16.66
C ALA A 192 -20.75 1.22 -17.38
N GLN A 193 -20.41 2.44 -16.92
CA GLN A 193 -19.31 3.22 -17.48
C GLN A 193 -17.94 2.57 -17.24
N HIS A 194 -17.67 2.08 -16.03
CA HIS A 194 -16.43 1.37 -15.71
C HIS A 194 -16.22 0.12 -16.56
N LEU A 195 -17.31 -0.62 -16.82
CA LEU A 195 -17.32 -1.83 -17.62
C LEU A 195 -17.53 -1.58 -19.12
N GLU A 196 -17.71 -0.32 -19.53
CA GLU A 196 -17.97 0.11 -20.91
C GLU A 196 -19.15 -0.65 -21.54
N LEU A 197 -20.27 -0.71 -20.82
CA LEU A 197 -21.51 -1.36 -21.26
C LEU A 197 -22.42 -0.39 -22.02
N ASP A 198 -23.08 -0.90 -23.06
CA ASP A 198 -24.07 -0.14 -23.85
C ASP A 198 -25.44 -0.02 -23.15
N THR A 199 -25.63 -0.70 -22.01
CA THR A 199 -26.88 -0.75 -21.25
C THR A 199 -26.72 -0.11 -19.88
N MET A 200 -27.80 0.50 -19.40
CA MET A 200 -27.91 1.09 -18.06
C MET A 200 -29.01 0.41 -17.23
N GLU A 201 -29.53 -0.72 -17.70
CA GLU A 201 -30.54 -1.50 -16.97
C GLU A 201 -29.88 -2.29 -15.84
N ALA A 202 -30.32 -2.05 -14.60
CA ALA A 202 -29.63 -2.51 -13.39
C ALA A 202 -29.38 -4.05 -13.36
N ASP A 203 -30.37 -4.84 -13.75
CA ASP A 203 -30.24 -6.30 -13.80
C ASP A 203 -29.20 -6.77 -14.83
N GLU A 204 -29.13 -6.11 -15.99
CA GLU A 204 -28.17 -6.43 -17.05
C GLU A 204 -26.75 -6.03 -16.64
N VAL A 205 -26.60 -4.86 -16.02
CA VAL A 205 -25.33 -4.36 -15.49
C VAL A 205 -24.81 -5.26 -14.36
N LEU A 206 -25.65 -5.65 -13.42
CA LEU A 206 -25.29 -6.61 -12.37
C LEU A 206 -24.87 -7.96 -12.96
N ALA A 207 -25.61 -8.47 -13.96
CA ALA A 207 -25.26 -9.72 -14.63
C ALA A 207 -23.88 -9.64 -15.31
N ALA A 208 -23.60 -8.53 -16.00
CA ALA A 208 -22.30 -8.27 -16.62
C ALA A 208 -21.17 -8.20 -15.56
N LEU A 209 -21.38 -7.48 -14.47
CA LEU A 209 -20.41 -7.40 -13.36
C LEU A 209 -20.11 -8.80 -12.78
N LYS A 210 -21.15 -9.59 -12.48
CA LYS A 210 -20.99 -10.97 -12.01
C LYS A 210 -20.20 -11.83 -12.99
N SER A 211 -20.50 -11.71 -14.28
CA SER A 211 -19.78 -12.45 -15.33
C SER A 211 -18.31 -12.10 -15.33
N ARG A 212 -17.96 -10.80 -15.32
CA ARG A 212 -16.56 -10.34 -15.32
C ARG A 212 -15.78 -10.85 -14.10
N LEU A 213 -16.37 -10.73 -12.91
CA LEU A 213 -15.74 -11.22 -11.69
C LEU A 213 -15.60 -12.76 -11.67
N THR A 214 -16.57 -13.49 -12.23
CA THR A 214 -16.50 -14.96 -12.37
C THR A 214 -15.40 -15.40 -13.33
N ASP A 215 -15.30 -14.74 -14.49
CA ASP A 215 -14.26 -14.99 -15.49
C ASP A 215 -12.88 -14.78 -14.88
N ASP A 216 -12.74 -13.71 -14.10
CA ASP A 216 -11.54 -13.37 -13.37
C ASP A 216 -11.28 -14.22 -12.13
N GLY A 217 -12.17 -15.17 -11.77
CA GLY A 217 -11.94 -16.17 -10.73
C GLY A 217 -12.17 -15.68 -9.30
N VAL A 218 -13.06 -14.70 -9.11
CA VAL A 218 -13.54 -14.28 -7.80
C VAL A 218 -14.34 -15.40 -7.13
N ASP A 219 -14.27 -15.49 -5.80
CA ASP A 219 -14.99 -16.49 -4.99
C ASP A 219 -16.48 -16.60 -5.40
N PRO A 220 -16.94 -17.79 -5.83
CA PRO A 220 -18.33 -18.02 -6.22
C PRO A 220 -19.35 -17.66 -5.14
N ALA A 221 -19.02 -17.77 -3.84
CA ALA A 221 -19.92 -17.40 -2.76
C ALA A 221 -20.24 -15.90 -2.78
N PHE A 222 -19.21 -15.05 -2.95
CA PHE A 222 -19.39 -13.61 -3.10
C PHE A 222 -20.25 -13.28 -4.34
N ILE A 223 -20.00 -13.95 -5.48
CA ILE A 223 -20.77 -13.73 -6.72
C ILE A 223 -22.24 -14.11 -6.55
N GLN A 224 -22.51 -15.19 -5.83
CA GLN A 224 -23.87 -15.63 -5.53
C GLN A 224 -24.62 -14.58 -4.69
N ASP A 225 -23.96 -14.03 -3.67
CA ASP A 225 -24.54 -13.08 -2.72
C ASP A 225 -24.60 -11.63 -3.24
N LEU A 226 -23.80 -11.29 -4.26
CA LEU A 226 -23.84 -9.98 -4.90
C LEU A 226 -25.24 -9.72 -5.51
N SER A 227 -25.88 -8.63 -5.13
CA SER A 227 -27.22 -8.27 -5.58
C SER A 227 -27.35 -6.76 -5.76
N LEU A 228 -28.46 -6.30 -6.33
CA LEU A 228 -28.76 -4.87 -6.46
C LEU A 228 -28.76 -4.14 -5.11
N ASN A 229 -29.06 -4.83 -4.01
CA ASN A 229 -29.08 -4.26 -2.65
C ASN A 229 -27.72 -4.34 -1.93
N THR A 230 -26.71 -4.98 -2.53
CA THR A 230 -25.37 -5.02 -1.93
C THR A 230 -24.79 -3.61 -1.95
N ALA A 231 -24.28 -3.12 -0.83
CA ALA A 231 -23.78 -1.76 -0.70
C ALA A 231 -22.25 -1.73 -0.56
N PHE A 232 -21.61 -0.75 -1.21
CA PHE A 232 -20.18 -0.53 -1.18
C PHE A 232 -19.86 0.90 -0.75
N SER A 233 -18.80 1.05 0.05
CA SER A 233 -18.17 2.35 0.25
C SER A 233 -17.32 2.72 -0.97
N PRO A 234 -16.97 4.00 -1.16
CA PRO A 234 -16.04 4.41 -2.23
C PRO A 234 -14.70 3.65 -2.19
N GLN A 235 -14.19 3.34 -1.00
CA GLN A 235 -12.94 2.58 -0.81
C GLN A 235 -13.03 1.13 -1.32
N ASP A 236 -14.24 0.59 -1.40
CA ASP A 236 -14.50 -0.79 -1.81
C ASP A 236 -14.94 -0.90 -3.27
N PHE A 237 -15.67 0.12 -3.75
CA PHE A 237 -16.23 0.17 -5.10
C PHE A 237 -15.14 0.15 -6.18
N TYR A 238 -14.16 1.05 -6.08
CA TYR A 238 -13.12 1.16 -7.10
C TYR A 238 -12.20 -0.08 -7.19
N PRO A 239 -11.72 -0.66 -6.07
CA PRO A 239 -11.08 -1.99 -6.07
C PRO A 239 -11.91 -3.11 -6.69
N LEU A 240 -13.24 -3.10 -6.53
CA LEU A 240 -14.14 -4.07 -7.16
C LEU A 240 -14.19 -3.87 -8.68
N MET A 241 -14.28 -2.61 -9.15
CA MET A 241 -14.24 -2.31 -10.59
C MET A 241 -12.90 -2.68 -11.22
N ALA A 242 -11.79 -2.42 -10.52
CA ALA A 242 -10.48 -2.89 -10.92
C ALA A 242 -10.38 -4.41 -10.96
N ARG A 243 -11.05 -5.09 -10.01
CA ARG A 243 -11.11 -6.56 -10.01
C ARG A 243 -11.87 -7.11 -11.21
N ALA A 244 -12.94 -6.46 -11.65
CA ALA A 244 -13.73 -6.85 -12.82
C ALA A 244 -13.00 -6.63 -14.16
N ARG A 245 -11.84 -5.94 -14.12
CA ARG A 245 -10.93 -5.74 -15.26
C ARG A 245 -9.48 -5.92 -14.81
N SER A 246 -9.15 -7.10 -14.30
CA SER A 246 -7.88 -7.35 -13.60
C SER A 246 -6.64 -7.45 -14.49
N THR A 247 -6.79 -7.33 -15.82
CA THR A 247 -5.65 -7.39 -16.76
C THR A 247 -4.90 -6.08 -16.92
N GLU A 248 -5.43 -4.97 -16.40
CA GLU A 248 -4.86 -3.63 -16.48
C GLU A 248 -4.62 -3.07 -15.07
N LEU A 249 -3.62 -2.20 -14.91
CA LEU A 249 -3.42 -1.44 -13.68
C LEU A 249 -4.38 -0.24 -13.69
N HIS A 250 -5.22 -0.09 -12.67
CA HIS A 250 -6.16 1.02 -12.58
C HIS A 250 -5.55 2.18 -11.80
N ILE A 251 -5.39 3.32 -12.49
CA ILE A 251 -5.08 4.61 -11.87
C ILE A 251 -6.34 5.45 -11.96
N ILE A 252 -6.87 5.87 -10.81
CA ILE A 252 -8.12 6.58 -10.69
C ILE A 252 -7.83 8.01 -10.26
N ILE A 253 -8.29 8.95 -11.06
CA ILE A 253 -7.96 10.36 -10.98
C ILE A 253 -9.21 11.13 -10.57
N PHE A 254 -9.07 11.94 -9.54
CA PHE A 254 -10.16 12.65 -8.89
C PHE A 254 -9.85 14.14 -8.82
N ASP A 255 -10.85 15.02 -8.98
CA ASP A 255 -10.64 16.47 -8.78
C ASP A 255 -10.25 16.79 -7.32
N GLN A 256 -10.92 16.12 -6.38
CA GLN A 256 -10.61 16.20 -4.94
C GLN A 256 -10.51 14.82 -4.32
N ILE A 257 -9.48 14.58 -3.51
CA ILE A 257 -9.42 13.44 -2.59
C ILE A 257 -9.79 13.97 -1.19
N LYS A 258 -10.81 13.41 -0.53
CA LYS A 258 -11.20 13.77 0.85
C LYS A 258 -10.45 12.95 1.92
N PRO A 259 -10.44 13.40 3.19
CA PRO A 259 -9.45 12.99 4.18
C PRO A 259 -9.64 11.54 4.64
N GLY A 260 -8.57 10.76 4.58
CA GLY A 260 -8.53 9.32 4.91
C GLY A 260 -7.62 8.56 3.93
N ALA A 261 -7.61 8.98 2.68
CA ALA A 261 -6.58 8.69 1.69
C ALA A 261 -5.47 9.76 1.75
N GLY A 262 -4.25 9.45 1.31
CA GLY A 262 -3.15 10.43 1.30
C GLY A 262 -3.53 11.71 0.53
N LEU A 263 -3.04 12.87 0.99
CA LEU A 263 -3.48 14.20 0.52
C LEU A 263 -3.45 14.39 -1.01
N ASN A 264 -2.55 13.71 -1.71
CA ASN A 264 -2.35 13.83 -3.16
C ASN A 264 -2.50 12.50 -3.92
N GLY A 265 -2.62 11.39 -3.19
CA GLY A 265 -2.66 10.05 -3.75
C GLY A 265 -2.65 8.99 -2.66
N SER A 266 -3.09 7.78 -3.02
CA SER A 266 -3.06 6.62 -2.14
C SER A 266 -3.01 5.33 -2.94
N SER A 267 -2.31 4.34 -2.41
CA SER A 267 -2.32 2.99 -2.93
C SER A 267 -2.05 1.99 -1.81
N SER A 268 -2.39 0.73 -2.04
CA SER A 268 -2.18 -0.36 -1.09
C SER A 268 -1.33 -1.47 -1.70
N PRO A 269 -0.56 -2.20 -0.88
CA PRO A 269 0.23 -3.35 -1.35
C PRO A 269 -0.67 -4.43 -1.93
N PRO A 270 -0.13 -5.34 -2.76
CA PRO A 270 -0.93 -6.41 -3.34
C PRO A 270 -1.45 -7.35 -2.24
N GLY A 271 -2.71 -7.76 -2.36
CA GLY A 271 -3.25 -8.88 -1.59
C GLY A 271 -2.49 -10.19 -1.86
N HIS A 272 -2.76 -11.21 -1.05
CA HIS A 272 -2.16 -12.55 -1.22
C HIS A 272 -3.08 -13.52 -1.97
N ASP A 273 -4.40 -13.30 -1.87
CA ASP A 273 -5.41 -14.20 -2.42
C ASP A 273 -6.03 -13.60 -3.70
N PRO A 274 -5.79 -14.21 -4.88
CA PRO A 274 -6.38 -13.76 -6.14
C PRO A 274 -7.90 -14.02 -6.24
N SER A 275 -8.50 -14.82 -5.35
CA SER A 275 -9.96 -15.06 -5.36
C SER A 275 -10.78 -13.94 -4.71
N VAL A 276 -10.12 -13.01 -4.02
CA VAL A 276 -10.78 -11.87 -3.37
C VAL A 276 -11.39 -10.94 -4.42
N HIS A 277 -12.56 -10.39 -4.13
CA HIS A 277 -13.34 -9.52 -5.01
C HIS A 277 -12.78 -8.10 -5.16
N LYS A 278 -11.68 -7.77 -4.47
CA LYS A 278 -11.04 -6.45 -4.45
C LYS A 278 -9.56 -6.60 -4.78
N VAL A 279 -9.03 -5.67 -5.56
CA VAL A 279 -7.58 -5.53 -5.81
C VAL A 279 -7.15 -4.09 -5.57
N SER A 280 -5.88 -3.90 -5.24
CA SER A 280 -5.33 -2.55 -5.07
C SER A 280 -5.54 -1.72 -6.34
N VAL A 281 -5.81 -0.44 -6.14
CA VAL A 281 -5.84 0.61 -7.17
C VAL A 281 -4.88 1.71 -6.75
N VAL A 282 -4.50 2.56 -7.70
CA VAL A 282 -3.78 3.79 -7.40
C VAL A 282 -4.75 4.95 -7.53
N ASN A 283 -4.99 5.67 -6.45
CA ASN A 283 -5.80 6.88 -6.45
C ASN A 283 -4.88 8.09 -6.54
N MET A 284 -5.23 9.05 -7.39
CA MET A 284 -4.50 10.29 -7.62
C MET A 284 -5.47 11.46 -7.63
N ARG A 285 -5.02 12.61 -7.13
CA ARG A 285 -5.73 13.87 -7.37
C ARG A 285 -5.28 14.46 -8.71
N SER A 286 -6.16 15.15 -9.43
CA SER A 286 -5.89 15.70 -10.77
C SER A 286 -5.04 16.98 -10.73
N ASP A 287 -5.09 17.75 -9.64
CA ASP A 287 -4.43 19.05 -9.49
C ASP A 287 -2.96 19.09 -9.98
N ASP A 288 -2.67 20.05 -10.86
CA ASP A 288 -1.35 20.30 -11.43
C ASP A 288 -0.29 20.70 -10.40
N SER A 289 -0.70 21.15 -9.20
CA SER A 289 0.22 21.41 -8.08
C SER A 289 0.80 20.14 -7.44
N ILE A 290 0.28 18.97 -7.82
CA ILE A 290 0.78 17.68 -7.33
C ILE A 290 2.11 17.38 -8.00
N SER A 291 3.13 17.21 -7.16
CA SER A 291 4.45 16.76 -7.63
C SER A 291 4.32 15.51 -8.50
N VAL A 292 4.95 15.57 -9.67
CA VAL A 292 5.05 14.47 -10.65
C VAL A 292 5.60 13.18 -10.04
N GLY A 293 6.43 13.27 -8.99
CA GLY A 293 6.93 12.13 -8.21
C GLY A 293 5.87 11.44 -7.33
N THR A 294 4.66 11.97 -7.20
CA THR A 294 3.58 11.37 -6.41
C THR A 294 3.09 10.06 -7.03
N LEU A 295 2.88 10.01 -8.36
CA LEU A 295 2.43 8.76 -8.98
C LEU A 295 3.47 7.63 -8.85
N PRO A 296 4.78 7.84 -9.15
CA PRO A 296 5.80 6.83 -8.88
C PRO A 296 5.83 6.37 -7.41
N HIS A 297 5.60 7.28 -6.45
CA HIS A 297 5.50 6.93 -5.04
C HIS A 297 4.31 5.98 -4.74
N GLU A 298 3.11 6.31 -5.24
CA GLU A 298 1.93 5.47 -5.03
C GLU A 298 2.01 4.13 -5.79
N LEU A 299 2.66 4.10 -6.95
CA LEU A 299 3.01 2.84 -7.61
C LEU A 299 4.01 2.03 -6.77
N GLY A 300 4.88 2.68 -6.00
CA GLY A 300 5.76 2.02 -5.04
C GLY A 300 4.94 1.20 -4.05
N HIS A 301 3.91 1.82 -3.45
CA HIS A 301 2.95 1.11 -2.60
C HIS A 301 2.20 0.00 -3.33
N PHE A 302 1.77 0.24 -4.56
CA PHE A 302 1.11 -0.77 -5.39
C PHE A 302 1.99 -2.02 -5.58
N PHE A 303 3.31 -1.84 -5.67
CA PHE A 303 4.30 -2.91 -5.74
C PHE A 303 4.93 -3.24 -4.37
N GLY A 304 4.22 -2.97 -3.27
CA GLY A 304 4.54 -3.51 -1.96
C GLY A 304 5.53 -2.71 -1.12
N GLN A 305 5.90 -1.50 -1.54
CA GLN A 305 6.72 -0.62 -0.70
C GLN A 305 5.92 -0.06 0.49
N ALA A 306 6.59 0.07 1.63
CA ALA A 306 6.08 0.77 2.79
C ALA A 306 6.78 2.11 2.96
N HIS A 307 6.17 3.00 3.74
CA HIS A 307 6.86 4.19 4.22
C HIS A 307 7.98 3.80 5.19
N PRO A 308 9.19 4.36 5.03
CA PRO A 308 10.32 4.06 5.92
C PRO A 308 10.29 4.86 7.23
N HIS A 309 9.43 5.87 7.34
CA HIS A 309 9.32 6.72 8.53
C HIS A 309 8.34 6.15 9.56
N ALA A 310 8.37 6.69 10.78
CA ALA A 310 7.42 6.32 11.82
C ALA A 310 6.07 7.02 11.60
N GLU A 311 4.97 6.32 11.84
CA GLU A 311 3.65 6.94 11.89
C GLU A 311 3.60 7.96 13.04
N LYS A 312 3.49 9.25 12.70
CA LYS A 312 2.90 10.31 13.53
C LYS A 312 3.36 10.34 15.01
N THR A 313 4.67 10.32 15.29
CA THR A 313 5.18 10.51 16.66
C THR A 313 5.38 11.97 17.03
N ASN A 314 5.27 12.23 18.34
CA ASN A 314 5.40 13.54 18.97
C ASN A 314 6.83 14.09 18.79
N ASN A 315 7.05 15.09 17.93
CA ASN A 315 8.20 16.03 17.86
C ASN A 315 9.62 15.50 18.15
N ALA A 316 9.85 14.19 18.10
CA ALA A 316 11.10 13.56 18.51
C ALA A 316 12.00 13.33 17.29
N ALA A 317 13.31 13.50 17.50
CA ALA A 317 14.33 13.24 16.49
C ALA A 317 14.47 11.75 16.15
N GLU A 318 14.03 10.85 17.04
CA GLU A 318 14.03 9.41 16.83
C GLU A 318 12.74 8.76 17.37
N VAL A 319 12.42 7.56 16.88
CA VAL A 319 11.26 6.77 17.31
C VAL A 319 11.66 5.33 17.49
N GLU A 320 11.29 4.74 18.62
CA GLU A 320 11.52 3.32 18.84
C GLU A 320 10.77 2.45 17.82
N PHE A 321 11.50 1.56 17.15
CA PHE A 321 10.98 0.52 16.28
C PHE A 321 10.42 -0.61 17.14
N LYS A 322 9.09 -0.71 17.20
CA LYS A 322 8.41 -1.80 17.91
C LYS A 322 8.46 -3.10 17.11
N PHE A 323 9.57 -3.84 17.20
CA PHE A 323 9.85 -5.04 16.41
C PHE A 323 8.70 -6.05 16.43
N THR A 324 8.29 -6.53 17.62
CA THR A 324 7.20 -7.50 17.77
C THR A 324 5.87 -7.01 17.16
N ASN A 325 5.53 -5.73 17.35
CA ASN A 325 4.32 -5.16 16.76
C ASN A 325 4.42 -5.09 15.23
N HIS A 326 5.58 -4.73 14.70
CA HIS A 326 5.82 -4.67 13.27
C HIS A 326 5.68 -6.06 12.61
N MET A 327 6.24 -7.09 13.23
CA MET A 327 6.15 -8.48 12.74
C MET A 327 4.71 -8.99 12.73
N ASN A 328 3.91 -8.59 13.71
CA ASN A 328 2.53 -9.03 13.89
C ASN A 328 1.51 -8.23 13.05
N LYS A 329 1.74 -6.93 12.81
CA LYS A 329 0.79 -6.04 12.11
C LYS A 329 0.57 -6.52 10.68
N ASN A 330 -0.70 -6.83 10.35
CA ASN A 330 -1.18 -7.18 9.02
C ASN A 330 -0.38 -8.33 8.35
N ASN A 331 0.11 -9.28 9.15
CA ASN A 331 0.86 -10.44 8.65
C ASN A 331 0.12 -11.73 9.03
N PRO A 332 -0.47 -12.46 8.06
CA PRO A 332 -1.11 -13.74 8.34
C PRO A 332 -0.12 -14.83 8.76
N PHE A 333 1.18 -14.65 8.49
CA PHE A 333 2.25 -15.61 8.77
C PHE A 333 3.21 -15.13 9.88
N LYS A 334 2.71 -14.32 10.82
CA LYS A 334 3.53 -13.68 11.86
C LYS A 334 4.40 -14.63 12.69
N GLU A 335 3.95 -15.87 12.92
CA GLU A 335 4.68 -16.88 13.70
C GLU A 335 5.80 -17.57 12.90
N GLU A 336 5.75 -17.50 11.56
CA GLU A 336 6.62 -18.25 10.66
C GLU A 336 7.55 -17.35 9.84
N VAL A 337 7.39 -16.04 9.94
CA VAL A 337 8.05 -15.04 9.09
C VAL A 337 9.58 -15.12 9.13
N ILE A 338 10.18 -15.35 10.30
CA ILE A 338 11.64 -15.50 10.44
C ILE A 338 12.10 -16.83 9.83
N ALA A 339 11.41 -17.93 10.15
CA ALA A 339 11.72 -19.24 9.59
C ALA A 339 11.58 -19.26 8.05
N ALA A 340 10.61 -18.52 7.51
CA ALA A 340 10.45 -18.34 6.07
C ALA A 340 11.62 -17.57 5.44
N ALA A 341 12.08 -16.49 6.09
CA ALA A 341 13.28 -15.78 5.65
C ALA A 341 14.52 -16.69 5.67
N GLU A 342 14.73 -17.45 6.75
CA GLU A 342 15.85 -18.38 6.88
C GLU A 342 15.78 -19.53 5.87
N SER A 343 14.57 -19.99 5.52
CA SER A 343 14.39 -20.99 4.47
C SER A 343 14.78 -20.49 3.08
N ALA A 344 14.61 -19.20 2.81
CA ALA A 344 14.90 -18.60 1.51
C ALA A 344 16.34 -18.10 1.38
N LEU A 345 16.87 -17.47 2.43
CA LEU A 345 18.20 -16.83 2.44
C LEU A 345 19.26 -17.64 3.21
N GLY A 346 18.87 -18.76 3.82
CA GLY A 346 19.72 -19.49 4.75
C GLY A 346 19.79 -18.84 6.15
N PRO A 347 20.44 -19.50 7.12
CA PRO A 347 20.47 -19.05 8.52
C PRO A 347 21.18 -17.70 8.74
N SER A 348 22.10 -17.32 7.86
CA SER A 348 22.80 -16.03 7.89
C SER A 348 21.95 -14.89 7.34
N LEU A 349 20.82 -15.20 6.68
CA LEU A 349 19.94 -14.21 6.03
C LEU A 349 20.69 -13.33 5.01
N GLU A 350 21.62 -13.93 4.28
CA GLU A 350 22.40 -13.27 3.24
C GLU A 350 21.92 -13.70 1.85
N GLY A 351 21.83 -12.76 0.91
CA GLY A 351 21.44 -13.01 -0.48
C GLY A 351 20.19 -12.24 -0.89
N SER A 352 19.62 -12.63 -2.02
CA SER A 352 18.44 -12.00 -2.63
C SER A 352 17.30 -13.01 -2.75
N PHE A 353 16.06 -12.54 -2.60
CA PHE A 353 14.88 -13.37 -2.82
C PHE A 353 14.61 -13.52 -4.32
N THR A 354 14.79 -14.72 -4.87
CA THR A 354 14.68 -14.97 -6.32
C THR A 354 13.55 -15.92 -6.71
N ASP A 355 12.77 -16.42 -5.74
CA ASP A 355 11.76 -17.42 -6.03
C ASP A 355 10.58 -16.82 -6.81
N PHE A 356 10.13 -17.56 -7.82
CA PHE A 356 9.01 -17.21 -8.69
C PHE A 356 7.92 -18.29 -8.58
N PRO A 357 6.65 -17.92 -8.35
CA PRO A 357 5.58 -18.91 -8.26
C PRO A 357 5.11 -19.27 -9.67
N ALA A 358 5.59 -20.38 -10.24
CA ALA A 358 5.11 -20.87 -11.53
C ALA A 358 3.58 -21.12 -11.51
N TYR A 359 2.89 -20.97 -12.65
CA TYR A 359 1.42 -21.10 -12.70
C TYR A 359 0.93 -22.51 -12.33
N ASN A 360 1.78 -23.51 -12.50
CA ASN A 360 1.50 -24.91 -12.17
C ASN A 360 2.11 -25.35 -10.83
N LEU A 361 2.60 -24.39 -10.03
CA LEU A 361 3.15 -24.65 -8.70
C LEU A 361 2.07 -25.31 -7.81
N PRO A 362 2.40 -26.37 -7.05
CA PRO A 362 1.49 -26.94 -6.06
C PRO A 362 1.01 -25.87 -5.07
N THR A 363 -0.24 -25.99 -4.61
CA THR A 363 -0.85 -25.00 -3.72
C THR A 363 -0.07 -24.84 -2.40
N ASP A 364 0.43 -25.93 -1.83
CA ASP A 364 1.22 -25.88 -0.59
C ASP A 364 2.55 -25.12 -0.80
N ASP A 365 3.19 -25.30 -1.95
CA ASP A 365 4.41 -24.58 -2.31
C ASP A 365 4.13 -23.10 -2.58
N LEU A 366 2.97 -22.77 -3.14
CA LEU A 366 2.53 -21.37 -3.29
C LEU A 366 2.34 -20.69 -1.94
N VAL A 367 1.81 -21.40 -0.93
CA VAL A 367 1.69 -20.88 0.44
C VAL A 367 3.08 -20.64 1.04
N GLN A 368 4.05 -21.53 0.82
CA GLN A 368 5.42 -21.31 1.27
C GLN A 368 6.06 -20.10 0.60
N TRP A 369 5.88 -19.95 -0.71
CA TRP A 369 6.33 -18.75 -1.43
C TRP A 369 5.70 -17.47 -0.86
N GLN A 370 4.41 -17.50 -0.51
CA GLN A 370 3.76 -16.35 0.12
C GLN A 370 4.40 -16.00 1.47
N LYS A 371 4.70 -16.99 2.33
CA LYS A 371 5.40 -16.76 3.61
C LYS A 371 6.73 -16.05 3.40
N VAL A 372 7.52 -16.53 2.43
CA VAL A 372 8.81 -15.95 2.04
C VAL A 372 8.63 -14.50 1.55
N ARG A 373 7.64 -14.23 0.70
CA ARG A 373 7.31 -12.87 0.24
C ARG A 373 6.94 -11.92 1.37
N TYR A 374 6.13 -12.37 2.34
CA TYR A 374 5.80 -11.56 3.52
C TYR A 374 7.04 -11.29 4.37
N ALA A 375 7.91 -12.28 4.55
CA ALA A 375 9.17 -12.10 5.25
C ALA A 375 10.07 -11.07 4.57
N HIS A 376 10.25 -11.17 3.26
CA HIS A 376 11.01 -10.19 2.49
C HIS A 376 10.45 -8.77 2.65
N THR A 377 9.13 -8.60 2.53
CA THR A 377 8.47 -7.29 2.66
C THR A 377 8.69 -6.66 4.05
N LYS A 378 8.77 -7.48 5.11
CA LYS A 378 8.99 -7.01 6.48
C LYS A 378 10.45 -6.67 6.75
N PHE A 379 11.37 -7.37 6.10
CA PHE A 379 12.78 -7.33 6.47
C PHE A 379 13.65 -6.55 5.52
N ALA A 380 13.43 -6.63 4.21
CA ALA A 380 14.38 -6.18 3.18
C ALA A 380 14.88 -4.76 3.38
N VAL A 381 13.98 -3.87 3.78
CA VAL A 381 14.25 -2.44 3.84
C VAL A 381 14.26 -1.91 5.28
N ASP A 382 13.54 -2.54 6.21
CA ASP A 382 13.35 -2.00 7.57
C ASP A 382 14.66 -1.94 8.37
N TRP A 383 15.56 -2.92 8.20
CA TRP A 383 16.87 -2.90 8.84
C TRP A 383 17.74 -1.73 8.34
N LEU A 384 17.59 -1.31 7.08
CA LEU A 384 18.28 -0.15 6.51
C LEU A 384 17.74 1.18 7.06
N TYR A 385 16.47 1.22 7.46
CA TYR A 385 15.86 2.42 8.06
C TYR A 385 15.94 2.47 9.57
N THR A 386 16.63 1.52 10.18
CA THR A 386 16.78 1.43 11.62
C THR A 386 18.24 1.48 12.04
N TYR A 387 18.48 1.76 13.31
CA TYR A 387 19.81 1.86 13.91
C TYR A 387 19.73 1.59 15.42
N ARG A 388 20.90 1.35 16.04
CA ARG A 388 21.06 1.34 17.50
C ARG A 388 21.60 2.68 17.97
N ASN A 389 21.11 3.17 19.11
CA ASN A 389 21.68 4.33 19.81
C ASN A 389 22.30 3.84 21.12
N THR A 390 23.63 3.66 21.14
CA THR A 390 24.36 3.13 22.29
C THR A 390 25.18 4.22 22.98
N ASP A 391 25.82 3.90 24.10
CA ASP A 391 26.79 4.80 24.75
C ASP A 391 27.99 5.18 23.83
N LEU A 392 28.23 4.40 22.78
CA LEU A 392 29.27 4.65 21.78
C LEU A 392 28.80 5.51 20.60
N GLY A 393 27.48 5.75 20.51
CA GLY A 393 26.85 6.54 19.46
C GLY A 393 25.84 5.75 18.64
N MET A 394 25.42 6.37 17.54
CA MET A 394 24.46 5.80 16.60
C MET A 394 25.16 4.88 15.59
N GLU A 395 24.69 3.66 15.42
CA GLU A 395 25.29 2.64 14.54
C GLU A 395 24.23 1.90 13.71
N ASN A 396 24.54 1.66 12.43
CA ASN A 396 23.73 0.77 11.58
C ASN A 396 23.89 -0.68 12.08
N PHE A 397 22.90 -1.53 11.76
CA PHE A 397 23.07 -2.97 11.88
C PHE A 397 24.08 -3.48 10.84
N GLU A 398 24.88 -4.49 11.20
CA GLU A 398 25.89 -5.04 10.29
C GLU A 398 25.27 -5.97 9.22
N SER A 399 24.09 -6.52 9.51
CA SER A 399 23.36 -7.43 8.63
C SER A 399 21.88 -7.49 9.00
N LEU A 400 21.06 -8.09 8.13
CA LEU A 400 19.67 -8.41 8.45
C LEU A 400 19.57 -9.36 9.67
N ARG A 401 20.52 -10.29 9.81
CA ARG A 401 20.57 -11.20 10.96
C ARG A 401 20.78 -10.44 12.27
N ASP A 402 21.73 -9.50 12.28
CA ASP A 402 22.02 -8.64 13.43
C ASP A 402 20.78 -7.84 13.86
N PHE A 403 20.04 -7.27 12.91
CA PHE A 403 18.77 -6.59 13.17
C PHE A 403 17.69 -7.50 13.80
N ILE A 404 17.51 -8.71 13.27
CA ILE A 404 16.52 -9.66 13.79
C ILE A 404 16.92 -10.15 15.19
N ASP A 405 18.19 -10.48 15.41
CA ASP A 405 18.67 -10.92 16.72
C ASP A 405 18.51 -9.80 17.78
N ALA A 406 18.77 -8.54 17.42
CA ALA A 406 18.48 -7.39 18.28
C ALA A 406 16.99 -7.28 18.63
N GLY A 407 16.12 -7.43 17.64
CA GLY A 407 14.66 -7.36 17.83
C GLY A 407 14.11 -8.49 18.69
N LEU A 408 14.65 -9.71 18.55
CA LEU A 408 14.30 -10.87 19.40
C LEU A 408 14.90 -10.79 20.80
N GLY A 409 16.03 -10.09 20.94
CA GLY A 409 16.71 -9.84 22.21
C GLY A 409 16.10 -8.70 23.03
N ASP A 410 15.01 -8.10 22.56
CA ASP A 410 14.39 -6.89 23.14
C ASP A 410 15.37 -5.69 23.26
N GLU A 411 16.36 -5.61 22.36
CA GLU A 411 17.21 -4.42 22.25
C GLU A 411 16.38 -3.22 21.77
N THR A 412 16.75 -2.01 22.21
CA THR A 412 16.08 -0.80 21.73
C THR A 412 16.57 -0.46 20.33
N ILE A 413 15.68 -0.61 19.35
CA ILE A 413 15.92 -0.28 17.95
C ILE A 413 15.23 1.05 17.64
N TYR A 414 15.87 1.93 16.89
CA TYR A 414 15.31 3.23 16.50
C TYR A 414 15.08 3.30 15.00
N ARG A 415 13.97 3.92 14.58
CA ARG A 415 13.71 4.33 13.19
C ARG A 415 14.41 5.65 12.92
N LYS A 416 15.06 5.74 11.76
CA LYS A 416 15.56 6.99 11.17
C LYS A 416 14.34 7.84 10.77
N ASN A 417 13.88 8.71 11.66
CA ASN A 417 12.65 9.49 11.45
C ASN A 417 12.97 10.90 10.91
N HIS A 418 12.45 11.21 9.73
CA HIS A 418 12.70 12.49 9.05
C HIS A 418 11.48 13.39 8.93
N THR A 419 10.31 13.01 9.47
CA THR A 419 9.12 13.86 9.51
C THR A 419 8.66 14.12 10.95
N GLN A 420 8.46 15.40 11.32
CA GLN A 420 7.80 15.80 12.58
C GLN A 420 6.40 16.37 12.33
N LYS A 421 5.52 16.23 13.32
CA LYS A 421 4.08 16.48 13.18
C LYS A 421 3.63 17.90 13.53
N SER A 422 4.32 18.66 14.40
CA SER A 422 3.84 20.01 14.79
C SER A 422 4.91 20.98 15.34
N PRO A 423 5.20 22.09 14.63
CA PRO A 423 4.82 22.32 13.22
C PRO A 423 5.45 21.24 12.34
N PRO A 424 4.95 20.98 11.11
CA PRO A 424 5.62 20.06 10.20
C PRO A 424 7.07 20.51 10.01
N LYS A 425 7.99 19.77 10.61
CA LYS A 425 9.43 20.00 10.49
C LYS A 425 10.01 18.75 9.88
N ASN A 426 10.61 18.90 8.71
CA ASN A 426 11.52 17.89 8.22
C ASN A 426 12.76 17.93 9.14
N ASN A 427 13.18 16.78 9.67
CA ASN A 427 14.45 16.72 10.40
C ASN A 427 15.64 16.85 9.45
N CYS A 428 15.38 16.74 8.14
CA CYS A 428 16.31 16.94 7.06
C CYS A 428 16.08 18.29 6.35
N MET A 429 17.16 19.01 6.03
CA MET A 429 17.10 20.28 5.31
C MET A 429 18.28 20.38 4.35
N LEU A 430 18.09 21.04 3.20
CA LEU A 430 19.20 21.40 2.33
C LEU A 430 20.01 22.52 3.00
N ASP A 431 21.27 22.23 3.34
CA ASP A 431 22.24 23.22 3.76
C ASP A 431 22.90 23.83 2.53
N GLU A 432 22.41 24.99 2.10
CA GLU A 432 22.90 25.72 0.92
C GLU A 432 24.38 26.12 1.02
N SER A 433 24.98 26.15 2.22
CA SER A 433 26.38 26.57 2.39
C SER A 433 27.39 25.51 1.94
N ILE A 434 26.98 24.24 1.98
CA ILE A 434 27.76 23.07 1.56
C ILE A 434 27.05 22.29 0.47
N ASP A 435 25.87 22.76 0.06
CA ASP A 435 24.94 22.20 -0.91
C ASP A 435 24.40 20.81 -0.51
N ARG A 436 24.55 20.35 0.74
CA ARG A 436 24.17 18.98 1.15
C ARG A 436 22.91 18.94 1.99
N VAL A 437 22.18 17.83 1.94
CA VAL A 437 21.11 17.60 2.92
C VAL A 437 21.75 17.33 4.27
N THR A 438 21.21 17.92 5.33
CA THR A 438 21.59 17.66 6.72
C THR A 438 20.38 17.14 7.46
N CYS A 439 20.51 16.07 8.24
CA CYS A 439 19.43 15.47 9.02
C CYS A 439 19.73 15.46 10.51
N THR A 440 18.72 15.66 11.36
CA THR A 440 18.87 15.57 12.82
C THR A 440 18.25 14.28 13.35
N LEU A 441 19.06 13.43 14.00
CA LEU A 441 18.66 12.13 14.57
C LEU A 441 19.25 11.96 16.00
N GLY A 442 18.77 10.98 16.77
CA GLY A 442 19.33 10.65 18.09
C GLY A 442 18.67 11.36 19.28
N ASP A 443 18.86 10.79 20.47
CA ASP A 443 18.70 11.48 21.77
C ASP A 443 20.00 11.33 22.60
N PRO A 444 20.77 12.41 22.84
CA PRO A 444 20.51 13.79 22.42
C PRO A 444 20.62 13.97 20.89
N PRO A 445 19.90 14.94 20.29
CA PRO A 445 19.91 15.16 18.84
C PRO A 445 21.30 15.51 18.30
N GLN A 446 21.67 14.85 17.20
CA GLN A 446 22.90 15.05 16.45
C GLN A 446 22.57 15.40 14.99
N THR A 447 23.24 16.41 14.46
CA THR A 447 23.13 16.77 13.05
C THR A 447 24.12 15.95 12.23
N LEU A 448 23.58 15.15 11.32
CA LEU A 448 24.30 14.30 10.38
C LEU A 448 24.27 14.93 8.99
N GLN A 449 25.40 14.85 8.30
CA GLN A 449 25.52 15.25 6.89
C GLN A 449 24.91 14.18 5.98
N GLY A 450 24.50 14.56 4.77
CA GLY A 450 23.75 13.67 3.89
C GLY A 450 24.52 12.45 3.41
N ASP A 451 25.84 12.52 3.43
CA ASP A 451 26.79 11.45 3.14
C ASP A 451 27.20 10.64 4.39
N HIS A 452 26.59 10.91 5.55
CA HIS A 452 26.81 10.12 6.74
C HIS A 452 26.34 8.68 6.51
N GLN A 453 27.13 7.69 6.91
CA GLN A 453 26.87 6.26 6.66
C GLN A 453 25.50 5.79 7.20
N LEU A 454 24.95 6.44 8.22
CA LEU A 454 23.60 6.16 8.72
C LEU A 454 22.48 6.59 7.74
N LEU A 455 22.70 7.55 6.86
CA LEU A 455 21.67 8.09 5.96
C LEU A 455 21.83 7.58 4.52
N ASP A 456 23.08 7.37 4.10
CA ASP A 456 23.42 6.91 2.77
C ASP A 456 22.84 5.51 2.48
N GLY A 457 22.37 5.31 1.24
CA GLY A 457 21.77 4.05 0.77
C GLY A 457 20.45 3.67 1.43
N SER A 458 19.89 4.51 2.31
CA SER A 458 18.59 4.27 2.94
C SER A 458 17.64 5.42 2.62
N ILE A 459 17.90 6.59 3.18
CA ILE A 459 17.01 7.76 3.09
C ILE A 459 17.57 8.79 2.11
N LEU A 460 18.89 8.93 2.06
CA LEU A 460 19.63 9.78 1.13
C LEU A 460 20.46 8.91 0.18
N LEU A 461 20.56 9.34 -1.07
CA LEU A 461 21.24 8.67 -2.18
C LEU A 461 22.27 9.62 -2.78
N GLU A 462 23.30 9.08 -3.43
CA GLU A 462 24.29 9.79 -4.25
C GLU A 462 24.85 11.09 -3.62
N ASP A 463 26.01 11.00 -2.97
CA ASP A 463 26.70 12.11 -2.31
C ASP A 463 25.86 12.89 -1.26
N GLY A 464 24.71 12.36 -0.83
CA GLY A 464 23.83 13.01 0.15
C GLY A 464 22.94 14.12 -0.41
N TYR A 465 22.72 14.13 -1.74
CA TYR A 465 21.91 15.10 -2.45
C TYR A 465 20.58 14.53 -2.95
N SER A 466 20.58 13.26 -3.35
CA SER A 466 19.40 12.56 -3.80
C SER A 466 18.65 11.96 -2.61
N VAL A 467 17.33 11.77 -2.74
CA VAL A 467 16.48 11.28 -1.66
C VAL A 467 15.69 10.07 -2.11
N ASN A 468 15.47 9.14 -1.20
CA ASN A 468 14.59 8.03 -1.45
C ASN A 468 13.15 8.52 -1.63
N ILE A 469 12.51 8.15 -2.75
CA ILE A 469 11.14 8.57 -3.06
C ILE A 469 10.11 8.13 -2.01
N MET A 470 10.33 7.02 -1.32
CA MET A 470 9.44 6.53 -0.27
C MET A 470 9.57 7.31 1.04
N SER A 471 10.61 8.11 1.21
CA SER A 471 10.87 8.85 2.46
C SER A 471 9.97 10.08 2.66
N TYR A 472 9.41 10.73 1.63
CA TYR A 472 8.77 12.07 1.73
C TYR A 472 9.71 13.24 2.05
N ILE A 473 11.03 13.03 2.16
CA ILE A 473 11.97 14.14 2.35
C ILE A 473 11.84 15.13 1.20
N GLY A 474 11.82 14.66 -0.06
CA GLY A 474 11.70 15.51 -1.23
C GLY A 474 10.48 16.43 -1.23
N LYS A 475 9.34 15.98 -0.69
CA LYS A 475 8.10 16.78 -0.58
C LYS A 475 8.18 17.91 0.45
N THR A 476 9.17 17.88 1.33
CA THR A 476 9.33 18.85 2.44
C THR A 476 10.58 19.70 2.31
N LEU A 477 11.49 19.36 1.39
CA LEU A 477 12.55 20.26 0.94
C LEU A 477 11.97 21.29 -0.04
N SER A 478 12.60 22.47 -0.14
CA SER A 478 12.15 23.64 -0.93
C SER A 478 11.59 23.29 -2.33
N PRO A 479 10.65 24.07 -2.90
CA PRO A 479 10.14 23.90 -4.27
C PRO A 479 11.21 23.93 -5.39
N THR A 480 12.46 24.30 -5.10
CA THR A 480 13.59 24.14 -6.04
C THR A 480 14.17 22.72 -6.08
N PHE A 481 13.63 21.79 -5.28
CA PHE A 481 14.00 20.38 -5.21
C PHE A 481 13.26 19.51 -6.26
N GLU A 482 12.81 20.11 -7.36
CA GLU A 482 12.11 19.41 -8.44
C GLU A 482 13.04 18.50 -9.24
N ASP A 483 12.88 17.19 -8.99
CA ASP A 483 12.73 16.07 -9.94
C ASP A 483 13.93 15.22 -10.48
N PRO A 484 15.22 15.61 -10.55
CA PRO A 484 16.27 14.66 -10.98
C PRO A 484 16.90 13.85 -9.83
N ARG A 485 16.48 14.07 -8.58
CA ARG A 485 17.18 13.60 -7.37
C ARG A 485 16.38 12.62 -6.51
N MET A 486 15.29 12.05 -7.03
CA MET A 486 14.52 11.03 -6.31
C MET A 486 14.74 9.67 -6.98
N ALA A 487 14.90 8.61 -6.19
CA ALA A 487 14.97 7.24 -6.70
C ALA A 487 14.53 6.21 -5.66
N PHE A 488 14.40 4.95 -6.09
CA PHE A 488 14.29 3.80 -5.20
C PHE A 488 15.69 3.28 -4.86
N ILE A 489 15.88 2.78 -3.64
CA ILE A 489 17.11 2.04 -3.29
C ILE A 489 17.06 0.62 -3.91
N PRO A 490 18.22 -0.05 -4.10
CA PRO A 490 18.27 -1.40 -4.65
C PRO A 490 17.33 -2.40 -3.95
N GLU A 491 17.25 -2.38 -2.63
CA GLU A 491 16.41 -3.28 -1.83
C GLU A 491 14.92 -3.04 -2.06
N GLN A 492 14.52 -1.79 -2.33
CA GLN A 492 13.15 -1.48 -2.73
C GLN A 492 12.86 -2.01 -4.14
N ILE A 493 13.82 -1.92 -5.07
CA ILE A 493 13.68 -2.49 -6.41
C ILE A 493 13.47 -4.01 -6.35
N GLU A 494 14.24 -4.70 -5.50
CA GLU A 494 14.06 -6.14 -5.27
C GLU A 494 12.67 -6.48 -4.72
N VAL A 495 12.20 -5.74 -3.71
CA VAL A 495 10.85 -5.91 -3.16
C VAL A 495 9.80 -5.68 -4.24
N MET A 496 9.90 -4.62 -5.04
CA MET A 496 8.95 -4.36 -6.13
C MET A 496 8.94 -5.49 -7.18
N ASN A 497 10.11 -5.98 -7.57
CA ASN A 497 10.23 -7.09 -8.53
C ASN A 497 9.61 -8.38 -7.99
N LEU A 498 9.77 -8.68 -6.70
CA LEU A 498 9.13 -9.83 -6.05
C LEU A 498 7.59 -9.66 -5.98
N HIS A 499 7.12 -8.46 -5.65
CA HIS A 499 5.67 -8.19 -5.58
C HIS A 499 4.99 -8.22 -6.95
N ALA A 500 5.70 -7.82 -8.01
CA ALA A 500 5.26 -7.99 -9.39
C ALA A 500 4.98 -9.47 -9.76
N ASP A 501 5.60 -10.40 -9.05
CA ASP A 501 5.43 -11.85 -9.25
C ASP A 501 4.36 -12.48 -8.34
N THR A 502 3.64 -11.68 -7.56
CA THR A 502 2.52 -12.20 -6.73
C THR A 502 1.34 -12.66 -7.59
N PRO A 503 0.58 -13.69 -7.17
CA PRO A 503 -0.61 -14.15 -7.88
C PRO A 503 -1.58 -13.03 -8.28
N VAL A 504 -1.77 -12.05 -7.40
CA VAL A 504 -2.64 -10.89 -7.66
C VAL A 504 -2.06 -9.98 -8.75
N ARG A 505 -0.75 -9.69 -8.76
CA ARG A 505 -0.12 -8.87 -9.81
C ARG A 505 0.05 -9.62 -11.12
N GLN A 506 0.13 -10.95 -11.05
CA GLN A 506 0.18 -11.87 -12.18
C GLN A 506 -1.19 -12.05 -12.88
N MET A 507 -2.24 -11.36 -12.41
CA MET A 507 -3.47 -11.13 -13.17
C MET A 507 -3.30 -10.04 -14.23
N LEU A 508 -2.38 -9.09 -14.02
CA LEU A 508 -2.07 -8.05 -14.99
C LEU A 508 -1.43 -8.66 -16.24
N ARG A 509 -1.78 -8.11 -17.40
CA ARG A 509 -1.22 -8.54 -18.67
C ARG A 509 0.18 -7.97 -18.85
N ASN A 510 1.09 -8.83 -19.33
CA ASN A 510 2.36 -8.40 -19.90
C ASN A 510 2.19 -8.21 -21.40
N TYR A 511 2.18 -6.97 -21.88
CA TYR A 511 1.95 -6.62 -23.28
C TYR A 511 3.18 -6.85 -24.19
N LEU A 512 4.30 -7.35 -23.66
CA LEU A 512 5.43 -7.83 -24.46
C LEU A 512 5.21 -9.24 -25.02
N LYS A 513 4.18 -9.95 -24.55
CA LYS A 513 3.94 -11.38 -24.79
C LYS A 513 2.62 -11.66 -25.51
#